data_AF-A0AAE9DT49-F1
#
_entry.id   AF-A0AAE9DT49-F1
#
_cell.length_a   1.000
_cell.length_b   1.000
_cell.length_c   1.000
_cell.angle_alpha   90.00
_cell.angle_beta   90.00
_cell.angle_gamma   90.00
#
_symmetry.space_group_name_H-M   'P 1'
#
loop_
_entity.id
_entity.type
_entity.pdbx_description
1 polymer ?
#
loop_
_entity_poly.entity_id
_entity_poly.type
_entity_poly.pdbx_seq_one_letter_code
_entity_poly.pdbx_strand_id
1 'polypeptide(L)'
;MNRFITKTKTPSNKKETPQKRLQTGTSRNESTNKKNDSECNVQATPDVQTKEESLMSKLQFAIRNNDAQFTFDTLSTNRPFDNAMNKIMTKVEFSSSFSDPTSEFMLLSVDESVVDAFKESQRLTIRGESTDEAVLCTDNATFPIKVIESATTVLLLHNCLDAPDSPTIPNFEFESVDGKCYSTGELCSAVDVLNVGRLKEMLREQELRWDWKDKEEEEELLKGYRMNDMLDSVQMSVGELKTALVDLPIVKFPNGRYRYLSHKFRGEMLGLIAQLLDEDSIEDVRFESISFSGLRAHLPENVPDTVIQWFLQTRCEKIADGSDDRYQLPETNLIRDFAVVLLHEVGSMPLRRFSELLNKILPIGTNVDNAVFEGIADISDASFGKIITYLGPEDLPDTVKERMLHLFEYRRLWTMEQLRPYFKDVYKSKMAFDKYVVLNCEYSLSETNELLYCGVR
;
A
#
# COMPACT_ATOMS: atom_id res chain seq x y z
N MET A 1 -30.62 23.34 -30.76
CA MET A 1 -31.83 23.11 -29.94
C MET A 1 -31.87 21.63 -29.58
N ASN A 2 -31.73 21.30 -28.30
CA ASN A 2 -32.36 20.16 -27.64
C ASN A 2 -31.99 20.23 -26.15
N ARG A 3 -33.02 20.42 -25.32
CA ARG A 3 -32.94 20.63 -23.88
C ARG A 3 -32.79 19.27 -23.19
N PHE A 4 -31.72 19.06 -22.44
CA PHE A 4 -31.61 17.93 -21.52
C PHE A 4 -32.01 18.38 -20.11
N ILE A 5 -32.91 17.60 -19.52
CA ILE A 5 -33.51 17.80 -18.21
C ILE A 5 -32.60 17.16 -17.17
N THR A 6 -31.88 17.96 -16.39
CA THR A 6 -31.17 17.53 -15.19
C THR A 6 -32.16 17.42 -14.02
N LYS A 7 -32.36 16.19 -13.50
CA LYS A 7 -33.07 15.97 -12.24
C LYS A 7 -32.07 16.03 -11.08
N THR A 8 -31.96 17.19 -10.43
CA THR A 8 -31.22 17.37 -9.18
C THR A 8 -32.19 17.26 -7.98
N LYS A 9 -31.93 16.33 -7.06
CA LYS A 9 -32.60 16.25 -5.76
C LYS A 9 -31.95 17.25 -4.80
N THR A 10 -32.75 18.19 -4.30
CA THR A 10 -32.42 19.14 -3.24
C THR A 10 -32.45 18.47 -1.87
N PRO A 11 -31.47 18.69 -0.98
CA PRO A 11 -31.62 18.39 0.44
C PRO A 11 -32.18 19.60 1.20
N SER A 12 -33.11 19.29 2.10
CA SER A 12 -33.82 20.21 2.99
C SER A 12 -32.94 20.69 4.15
N ASN A 13 -32.68 21.99 4.24
CA ASN A 13 -32.11 22.64 5.41
C ASN A 13 -33.17 22.85 6.49
N LYS A 14 -32.99 22.23 7.67
CA LYS A 14 -33.62 22.65 8.92
C LYS A 14 -32.54 23.10 9.91
N LYS A 15 -32.77 24.28 10.46
CA LYS A 15 -31.99 25.01 11.46
C LYS A 15 -31.93 24.25 12.78
N GLU A 16 -30.78 24.28 13.45
CA GLU A 16 -30.71 24.27 14.91
C GLU A 16 -29.69 25.28 15.43
N THR A 17 -30.00 25.82 16.60
CA THR A 17 -29.49 27.05 17.21
C THR A 17 -28.67 26.65 18.44
N PRO A 18 -27.49 27.24 18.72
CA PRO A 18 -26.67 26.78 19.83
C PRO A 18 -27.14 27.39 21.17
N GLN A 19 -27.49 26.51 22.13
CA GLN A 19 -27.75 26.87 23.52
C GLN A 19 -26.43 27.00 24.30
N LYS A 20 -26.23 28.19 24.90
CA LYS A 20 -25.23 28.47 25.94
C LYS A 20 -25.58 27.70 27.22
N ARG A 21 -24.62 26.95 27.78
CA ARG A 21 -24.71 26.41 29.14
C ARG A 21 -23.70 27.12 30.04
N LEU A 22 -24.22 27.66 31.15
CA LEU A 22 -23.52 28.35 32.21
C LEU A 22 -22.41 27.49 32.83
N GLN A 23 -21.22 28.08 32.97
CA GLN A 23 -20.19 27.62 33.90
C GLN A 23 -20.38 28.37 35.23
N THR A 24 -20.64 27.64 36.31
CA THR A 24 -20.52 28.13 37.69
C THR A 24 -19.16 27.73 38.21
N GLY A 25 -18.28 28.70 38.42
CA GLY A 25 -17.07 28.54 39.19
C GLY A 25 -17.39 28.57 40.69
N THR A 26 -16.67 27.79 41.49
CA THR A 26 -16.20 28.27 42.79
C THR A 26 -15.01 27.45 43.25
N SER A 27 -13.96 28.20 43.55
CA SER A 27 -12.63 27.80 43.95
C SER A 27 -12.61 27.18 45.35
N ARG A 28 -11.85 26.09 45.51
CA ARG A 28 -11.30 25.66 46.81
C ARG A 28 -10.00 26.41 47.03
N ASN A 29 -9.93 27.24 48.06
CA ASN A 29 -8.68 27.75 48.59
C ASN A 29 -8.44 27.19 49.99
N GLU A 30 -7.15 27.03 50.24
CA GLU A 30 -6.51 26.25 51.27
C GLU A 30 -6.68 26.79 52.69
N SER A 31 -6.56 25.83 53.60
CA SER A 31 -6.25 25.94 55.01
C SER A 31 -5.19 26.99 55.38
N THR A 32 -5.45 27.76 56.43
CA THR A 32 -4.39 28.24 57.35
C THR A 32 -4.92 28.32 58.79
N ASN A 33 -4.19 27.62 59.66
CA ASN A 33 -4.29 27.65 61.12
C ASN A 33 -4.16 29.07 61.69
N LYS A 34 -4.91 29.37 62.75
CA LYS A 34 -4.36 30.00 63.97
C LYS A 34 -5.28 29.84 65.18
N LYS A 35 -4.60 29.53 66.29
CA LYS A 35 -5.03 29.31 67.67
C LYS A 35 -6.01 30.35 68.20
N ASN A 36 -6.90 29.93 69.11
CA ASN A 36 -6.96 30.49 70.45
C ASN A 36 -7.80 29.63 71.41
N ASP A 37 -7.29 29.54 72.62
CA ASP A 37 -7.79 28.81 73.79
C ASP A 37 -9.13 29.35 74.32
N SER A 38 -9.97 28.46 74.82
CA SER A 38 -10.66 28.66 76.10
C SER A 38 -11.41 27.38 76.49
N GLU A 39 -11.07 26.87 77.67
CA GLU A 39 -11.69 25.75 78.36
C GLU A 39 -13.19 25.98 78.62
N CYS A 40 -14.00 24.94 78.43
CA CYS A 40 -15.10 24.66 79.35
C CYS A 40 -15.42 23.16 79.34
N ASN A 41 -15.44 22.60 80.54
CA ASN A 41 -15.44 21.18 80.85
C ASN A 41 -16.88 20.74 81.19
N VAL A 42 -17.48 19.82 80.43
CA VAL A 42 -18.60 18.97 80.90
C VAL A 42 -18.47 17.58 80.28
N GLN A 43 -18.39 16.58 81.15
CA GLN A 43 -18.23 15.16 80.88
C GLN A 43 -19.44 14.54 80.15
N ALA A 44 -19.18 13.68 79.16
CA ALA A 44 -20.09 12.59 78.76
C ALA A 44 -19.29 11.41 78.16
N THR A 45 -19.25 10.30 78.92
CA THR A 45 -19.10 8.86 78.59
C THR A 45 -18.09 8.36 77.53
N PRO A 46 -17.32 7.29 77.81
CA PRO A 46 -16.88 6.38 76.77
C PRO A 46 -17.89 5.23 76.65
N ASP A 47 -18.80 5.35 75.68
CA ASP A 47 -19.50 4.18 75.14
C ASP A 47 -18.57 3.54 74.11
N VAL A 48 -18.18 2.29 74.37
CA VAL A 48 -17.42 1.47 73.43
C VAL A 48 -18.35 1.09 72.28
N GLN A 49 -18.39 1.93 71.24
CA GLN A 49 -18.93 1.52 69.95
C GLN A 49 -17.80 0.94 69.11
N THR A 50 -17.60 -0.38 69.23
CA THR A 50 -17.04 -1.18 68.15
C THR A 50 -17.87 -0.90 66.91
N LYS A 51 -17.32 -0.12 65.97
CA LYS A 51 -17.92 0.07 64.64
C LYS A 51 -18.08 -1.33 64.03
N GLU A 52 -19.31 -1.82 63.96
CA GLU A 52 -19.61 -3.02 63.17
C GLU A 52 -19.11 -2.76 61.75
N GLU A 53 -18.11 -3.55 61.33
CA GLU A 53 -17.65 -3.53 59.95
C GLU A 53 -18.83 -3.87 59.05
N SER A 54 -19.10 -2.98 58.09
CA SER A 54 -20.15 -3.16 57.09
C SER A 54 -20.01 -4.52 56.39
N LEU A 55 -21.13 -5.09 55.94
CA LEU A 55 -21.12 -6.34 55.17
C LEU A 55 -20.20 -6.23 53.94
N MET A 56 -20.14 -5.06 53.31
CA MET A 56 -19.25 -4.78 52.18
C MET A 56 -17.77 -4.86 52.55
N SER A 57 -17.36 -4.35 53.72
CA SER A 57 -15.98 -4.47 54.19
C SER A 57 -15.61 -5.93 54.50
N LYS A 58 -16.54 -6.70 55.07
CA LYS A 58 -16.34 -8.14 55.32
C LYS A 58 -16.23 -8.93 54.02
N LEU A 59 -17.07 -8.61 53.03
CA LEU A 59 -17.01 -9.19 51.69
C LEU A 59 -15.68 -8.88 50.98
N GLN A 60 -15.21 -7.62 51.03
CA GLN A 60 -13.93 -7.23 50.46
C GLN A 60 -12.74 -7.94 51.15
N PHE A 61 -12.81 -8.10 52.46
CA PHE A 61 -11.80 -8.84 53.23
C PHE A 61 -11.79 -10.32 52.83
N ALA A 62 -12.96 -10.96 52.71
CA ALA A 62 -13.07 -12.34 52.29
C ALA A 62 -12.50 -12.58 50.88
N ILE A 63 -12.81 -11.70 49.91
CA ILE A 63 -12.27 -11.76 48.55
C ILE A 63 -10.74 -11.61 48.54
N ARG A 64 -10.17 -10.70 49.35
CA ARG A 64 -8.71 -10.51 49.43
C ARG A 64 -7.99 -11.71 50.04
N ASN A 65 -8.60 -12.39 51.01
CA ASN A 65 -8.01 -13.54 51.70
C ASN A 65 -8.42 -14.89 51.08
N ASN A 66 -9.02 -14.89 49.88
CA ASN A 66 -9.42 -16.09 49.15
C ASN A 66 -10.44 -16.98 49.88
N ASP A 67 -11.30 -16.39 50.72
CA ASP A 67 -12.40 -17.10 51.37
C ASP A 67 -13.60 -17.21 50.42
N ALA A 68 -13.53 -18.20 49.53
CA ALA A 68 -14.55 -18.46 48.50
C ALA A 68 -15.91 -18.84 49.12
N GLN A 69 -15.91 -19.55 50.25
CA GLN A 69 -17.13 -20.01 50.92
C GLN A 69 -17.93 -18.84 51.49
N PHE A 70 -17.29 -17.97 52.29
CA PHE A 70 -17.96 -16.79 52.84
C PHE A 70 -18.43 -15.83 51.72
N THR A 71 -17.62 -15.67 50.68
CA THR A 71 -17.95 -14.81 49.54
C THR A 71 -19.17 -15.36 48.78
N PHE A 72 -19.21 -16.67 48.50
CA PHE A 72 -20.34 -17.33 47.87
C PHE A 72 -21.60 -17.20 48.72
N ASP A 73 -21.52 -17.51 50.02
CA ASP A 73 -22.67 -17.48 50.94
C ASP A 73 -23.25 -16.06 51.07
N THR A 74 -22.39 -15.04 51.07
CA THR A 74 -22.78 -13.62 51.15
C THR A 74 -23.40 -13.08 49.85
N LEU A 75 -22.90 -13.53 48.69
CA LEU A 75 -23.44 -13.13 47.38
C LEU A 75 -24.73 -13.89 47.04
N SER A 76 -24.85 -15.15 47.45
CA SER A 76 -26.02 -16.01 47.23
C SER A 76 -27.19 -15.71 48.16
N THR A 77 -26.95 -15.12 49.34
CA THR A 77 -28.04 -14.72 50.25
C THR A 77 -29.00 -13.69 49.65
N ASN A 78 -28.57 -12.93 48.62
CA ASN A 78 -29.37 -11.88 47.97
C ASN A 78 -29.87 -12.23 46.57
N ARG A 79 -29.53 -13.40 46.02
CA ARG A 79 -30.08 -13.92 44.75
C ARG A 79 -30.28 -15.43 44.86
N PRO A 80 -31.48 -15.97 44.60
CA PRO A 80 -31.67 -17.41 44.52
C PRO A 80 -30.96 -17.91 43.26
N PHE A 81 -29.70 -18.34 43.39
CA PHE A 81 -29.00 -19.05 42.32
C PHE A 81 -29.64 -20.44 42.20
N ASP A 82 -30.03 -20.84 40.99
CA ASP A 82 -30.59 -22.15 40.72
C ASP A 82 -29.61 -23.25 41.17
N ASN A 83 -30.10 -24.30 41.82
CA ASN A 83 -29.33 -25.46 42.28
C ASN A 83 -28.57 -26.21 41.15
N ALA A 84 -28.76 -25.81 39.89
CA ALA A 84 -28.11 -26.35 38.71
C ALA A 84 -26.90 -25.52 38.23
N MET A 85 -26.64 -24.36 38.82
CA MET A 85 -25.50 -23.51 38.44
C MET A 85 -24.24 -24.01 39.15
N ASN A 86 -23.25 -24.47 38.38
CA ASN A 86 -21.95 -24.89 38.92
C ASN A 86 -21.37 -23.78 39.83
N LYS A 87 -20.82 -24.13 40.99
CA LYS A 87 -20.25 -23.20 41.99
C LYS A 87 -18.91 -22.60 41.56
N ILE A 88 -18.86 -22.03 40.36
CA ILE A 88 -17.64 -21.46 39.78
C ILE A 88 -17.58 -20.00 40.18
N MET A 89 -16.57 -19.64 40.97
CA MET A 89 -16.24 -18.25 41.27
C MET A 89 -14.91 -17.93 40.63
N THR A 90 -14.89 -17.02 39.67
CA THR A 90 -13.63 -16.55 39.08
C THR A 90 -13.19 -15.27 39.77
N LYS A 91 -11.99 -15.29 40.36
CA LYS A 91 -11.31 -14.10 40.88
C LYS A 91 -10.42 -13.54 39.78
N VAL A 92 -10.81 -12.39 39.25
CA VAL A 92 -10.03 -11.68 38.23
C VAL A 92 -9.14 -10.65 38.92
N GLU A 93 -7.82 -10.76 38.77
CA GLU A 93 -6.84 -9.84 39.30
C GLU A 93 -6.05 -9.18 38.16
N PHE A 94 -5.76 -7.88 38.26
CA PHE A 94 -4.87 -7.24 37.30
C PHE A 94 -3.43 -7.64 37.58
N SER A 95 -2.69 -8.03 36.55
CA SER A 95 -1.27 -8.29 36.65
C SER A 95 -0.51 -7.05 37.12
N SER A 96 0.66 -7.23 37.74
CA SER A 96 1.49 -6.11 38.17
C SER A 96 1.91 -5.19 37.02
N SER A 97 2.01 -5.73 35.80
CA SER A 97 2.36 -5.01 34.57
C SER A 97 1.15 -4.39 33.85
N PHE A 98 -0.08 -4.59 34.32
CA PHE A 98 -1.28 -4.09 33.62
C PHE A 98 -1.29 -2.56 33.40
N SER A 99 -0.61 -1.82 34.27
CA SER A 99 -0.47 -0.36 34.15
C SER A 99 0.61 0.05 33.15
N ASP A 100 1.48 -0.87 32.72
CA ASP A 100 2.55 -0.59 31.79
C ASP A 100 2.01 -0.43 30.35
N PRO A 101 2.58 0.46 29.54
CA PRO A 101 2.22 0.60 28.13
C PRO A 101 2.42 -0.69 27.32
N THR A 102 3.29 -1.60 27.77
CA THR A 102 3.54 -2.89 27.13
C THR A 102 2.37 -3.87 27.26
N SER A 103 1.42 -3.59 28.15
CA SER A 103 0.18 -4.33 28.31
C SER A 103 -0.97 -3.74 27.47
N GLU A 104 -0.70 -2.75 26.61
CA GLU A 104 -1.66 -2.22 25.63
C GLU A 104 -1.54 -2.97 24.32
N PHE A 105 -2.64 -3.63 23.94
CA PHE A 105 -2.73 -4.44 22.74
C PHE A 105 -3.77 -3.87 21.78
N MET A 106 -3.60 -4.20 20.50
CA MET A 106 -4.62 -4.00 19.47
C MET A 106 -5.05 -5.36 18.97
N LEU A 107 -6.36 -5.60 18.92
CA LEU A 107 -6.90 -6.79 18.25
C LEU A 107 -7.02 -6.50 16.77
N LEU A 108 -6.35 -7.30 15.92
CA LEU A 108 -6.43 -7.18 14.48
C LEU A 108 -7.30 -8.30 13.93
N SER A 109 -8.43 -7.94 13.32
CA SER A 109 -9.27 -8.87 12.56
C SER A 109 -8.59 -9.17 11.23
N VAL A 110 -8.35 -10.45 10.98
CA VAL A 110 -7.64 -10.95 9.79
C VAL A 110 -8.52 -11.95 9.04
N ASP A 111 -8.37 -12.00 7.72
CA ASP A 111 -9.06 -12.99 6.89
C ASP A 111 -8.31 -14.33 6.86
N GLU A 112 -8.96 -15.37 6.32
CA GLU A 112 -8.38 -16.71 6.21
C GLU A 112 -7.07 -16.72 5.39
N SER A 113 -6.94 -15.83 4.41
CA SER A 113 -5.75 -15.74 3.57
C SER A 113 -4.50 -15.32 4.36
N VAL A 114 -4.65 -14.37 5.30
CA VAL A 114 -3.57 -13.93 6.19
C VAL A 114 -3.27 -14.99 7.24
N VAL A 115 -4.30 -15.68 7.76
CA VAL A 115 -4.13 -16.80 8.69
C VAL A 115 -3.34 -17.94 8.03
N ASP A 116 -3.66 -18.28 6.79
CA ASP A 116 -2.96 -19.34 6.07
C ASP A 116 -1.53 -18.93 5.73
N ALA A 117 -1.29 -17.68 5.31
CA ALA A 117 0.06 -17.14 5.16
C ALA A 117 0.87 -17.26 6.47
N PHE A 118 0.25 -16.98 7.62
CA PHE A 118 0.89 -17.15 8.92
C PHE A 118 1.20 -18.62 9.23
N LYS A 119 0.26 -19.54 9.00
CA LYS A 119 0.47 -20.99 9.19
C LYS A 119 1.59 -21.53 8.29
N GLU A 120 1.72 -21.00 7.08
CA GLU A 120 2.79 -21.31 6.13
C GLU A 120 4.14 -20.69 6.52
N SER A 121 4.22 -19.99 7.66
CA SER A 121 5.44 -19.29 8.12
C SER A 121 5.90 -18.17 7.17
N GLN A 122 4.97 -17.57 6.42
CA GLN A 122 5.26 -16.35 5.65
C GLN A 122 5.52 -15.18 6.59
N ARG A 123 6.23 -14.16 6.08
CA ARG A 123 6.53 -12.97 6.87
C ARG A 123 5.38 -11.96 6.79
N LEU A 124 4.72 -11.74 7.92
CA LEU A 124 3.75 -10.65 8.05
C LEU A 124 4.47 -9.37 8.48
N THR A 125 4.33 -8.31 7.68
CA THR A 125 5.02 -7.03 7.93
C THR A 125 4.02 -5.89 7.85
N ILE A 126 4.03 -4.99 8.83
CA ILE A 126 3.27 -3.73 8.73
C ILE A 126 4.18 -2.68 8.07
N ARG A 127 3.67 -1.99 7.04
CA ARG A 127 4.40 -0.97 6.28
C ARG A 127 3.65 0.36 6.23
N GLY A 128 4.41 1.44 6.09
CA GLY A 128 3.92 2.81 6.04
C GLY A 128 4.86 3.76 6.80
N GLU A 129 5.02 4.97 6.28
CA GLU A 129 5.69 6.06 7.00
C GLU A 129 4.78 6.65 8.08
N SER A 130 5.30 7.53 8.92
CA SER A 130 4.55 8.15 10.02
C SER A 130 3.31 8.94 9.59
N THR A 131 3.24 9.31 8.31
CA THR A 131 2.11 10.05 7.72
C THR A 131 1.14 9.16 6.95
N ASP A 132 1.47 7.88 6.75
CA ASP A 132 0.68 6.98 5.93
C ASP A 132 -0.37 6.23 6.76
N GLU A 133 -1.42 5.76 6.09
CA GLU A 133 -2.29 4.74 6.66
C GLU A 133 -1.56 3.39 6.62
N ALA A 134 -1.41 2.72 7.77
CA ALA A 134 -0.66 1.47 7.84
C ALA A 134 -1.27 0.36 6.97
N VAL A 135 -0.41 -0.45 6.35
CA VAL A 135 -0.82 -1.64 5.59
C VAL A 135 -0.16 -2.89 6.17
N LEU A 136 -0.86 -4.02 6.15
CA LEU A 136 -0.30 -5.34 6.43
C LEU A 136 0.08 -6.01 5.11
N CYS A 137 1.32 -6.46 4.99
CA CYS A 137 1.81 -7.21 3.86
C CYS A 137 2.07 -8.67 4.24
N THR A 138 1.56 -9.59 3.42
CA THR A 138 2.12 -10.94 3.28
C THR A 138 3.29 -10.90 2.30
N ASP A 139 3.80 -12.05 1.86
CA ASP A 139 4.87 -12.06 0.86
C ASP A 139 4.41 -11.52 -0.50
N ASN A 140 3.11 -11.64 -0.83
CA ASN A 140 2.57 -11.36 -2.17
C ASN A 140 1.32 -10.45 -2.21
N ALA A 141 0.78 -10.05 -1.06
CA ALA A 141 -0.42 -9.21 -1.02
C ALA A 141 -0.33 -8.15 0.09
N THR A 142 -0.95 -7.01 -0.18
CA THR A 142 -1.06 -5.88 0.75
C THR A 142 -2.51 -5.62 1.12
N PHE A 143 -2.76 -5.46 2.42
CA PHE A 143 -4.06 -5.27 3.04
C PHE A 143 -4.06 -3.96 3.84
N PRO A 144 -4.86 -2.95 3.48
CA PRO A 144 -4.96 -1.73 4.26
C PRO A 144 -5.53 -2.01 5.66
N ILE A 145 -4.97 -1.38 6.69
CA ILE A 145 -5.43 -1.54 8.07
C ILE A 145 -6.31 -0.34 8.43
N LYS A 146 -7.54 -0.60 8.84
CA LYS A 146 -8.42 0.41 9.42
C LYS A 146 -8.49 0.23 10.93
N VAL A 147 -8.00 1.22 11.67
CA VAL A 147 -8.09 1.23 13.13
C VAL A 147 -9.40 1.88 13.56
N ILE A 148 -10.12 1.21 14.45
CA ILE A 148 -11.37 1.67 15.05
C ILE A 148 -11.15 1.78 16.55
N GLU A 149 -11.25 3.01 17.06
CA GLU A 149 -11.23 3.25 18.50
C GLU A 149 -12.55 2.80 19.13
N SER A 150 -12.45 2.13 20.28
CA SER A 150 -13.59 1.68 21.05
C SER A 150 -13.76 2.51 22.31
N ALA A 151 -15.01 2.84 22.63
CA ALA A 151 -15.37 3.40 23.93
C ALA A 151 -15.37 2.34 25.05
N THR A 152 -15.26 1.05 24.70
CA THR A 152 -15.18 -0.07 25.64
C THR A 152 -13.76 -0.61 25.71
N THR A 153 -13.30 -0.88 26.93
CA THR A 153 -12.03 -1.58 27.16
C THR A 153 -12.26 -3.08 27.11
N VAL A 154 -11.53 -3.78 26.24
CA VAL A 154 -11.47 -5.24 26.24
C VAL A 154 -10.28 -5.65 27.11
N LEU A 155 -10.51 -6.54 28.06
CA LEU A 155 -9.47 -7.10 28.91
C LEU A 155 -8.99 -8.42 28.32
N LEU A 156 -7.68 -8.60 28.22
CA LEU A 156 -7.06 -9.83 27.74
C LEU A 156 -6.58 -10.68 28.91
N LEU A 157 -6.95 -11.95 28.86
CA LEU A 157 -6.55 -12.99 29.81
C LEU A 157 -5.77 -14.06 29.03
N HIS A 158 -4.68 -14.58 29.60
CA HIS A 158 -3.79 -15.52 28.91
C HIS A 158 -4.28 -16.98 28.98
N ASN A 159 -5.07 -17.32 30.01
CA ASN A 159 -5.54 -18.68 30.23
C ASN A 159 -7.02 -18.84 29.88
N CYS A 160 -7.34 -20.04 29.39
CA CYS A 160 -8.72 -20.47 29.25
C CYS A 160 -9.22 -20.90 30.63
N LEU A 161 -10.46 -20.53 30.97
CA LEU A 161 -11.08 -21.00 32.21
C LEU A 161 -11.19 -22.53 32.16
N ASP A 162 -10.43 -23.20 33.03
CA ASP A 162 -10.51 -24.65 33.18
C ASP A 162 -11.85 -25.04 33.83
N ALA A 163 -12.22 -26.32 33.70
CA ALA A 163 -13.36 -26.84 34.44
C ALA A 163 -13.01 -26.90 35.95
N PRO A 164 -13.95 -26.59 36.86
CA PRO A 164 -13.67 -26.57 38.29
C PRO A 164 -13.23 -27.94 38.80
N ASP A 165 -12.27 -27.97 39.72
CA ASP A 165 -11.83 -29.19 40.40
C ASP A 165 -12.96 -29.89 41.19
N SER A 166 -14.00 -29.15 41.59
CA SER A 166 -15.15 -29.69 42.31
C SER A 166 -16.44 -28.94 41.97
N PRO A 167 -17.52 -29.63 41.55
CA PRO A 167 -18.82 -29.00 41.29
C PRO A 167 -19.58 -28.60 42.57
N THR A 168 -19.13 -29.05 43.75
CA THR A 168 -19.88 -28.95 45.00
C THR A 168 -19.30 -27.99 46.03
N ILE A 169 -18.04 -27.55 45.88
CA ILE A 169 -17.40 -26.61 46.81
C ILE A 169 -17.02 -25.36 46.01
N PRO A 170 -17.45 -24.16 46.42
CA PRO A 170 -17.02 -22.94 45.77
C PRO A 170 -15.52 -22.76 45.98
N ASN A 171 -14.77 -22.60 44.89
CA ASN A 171 -13.37 -22.22 44.91
C ASN A 171 -13.17 -21.01 43.99
N PHE A 172 -12.10 -20.24 44.25
CA PHE A 172 -11.67 -19.20 43.32
C PHE A 172 -10.83 -19.82 42.20
N GLU A 173 -11.28 -19.70 40.97
CA GLU A 173 -10.42 -19.78 39.79
C GLU A 173 -9.72 -18.43 39.65
N PHE A 174 -8.39 -18.42 39.71
CA PHE A 174 -7.59 -17.21 39.62
C PHE A 174 -7.24 -16.93 38.18
N GLU A 175 -7.62 -15.76 37.71
CA GLU A 175 -7.24 -15.30 36.38
C GLU A 175 -6.59 -13.94 36.44
N SER A 176 -5.46 -13.81 35.74
CA SER A 176 -4.77 -12.54 35.63
C SER A 176 -5.16 -11.82 34.35
N VAL A 177 -5.44 -10.53 34.48
CA VAL A 177 -5.58 -9.63 33.34
C VAL A 177 -4.19 -9.09 33.01
N ASP A 178 -3.65 -9.59 31.91
CA ASP A 178 -2.31 -9.26 31.44
C ASP A 178 -2.31 -8.11 30.44
N GLY A 179 -3.45 -7.85 29.80
CA GLY A 179 -3.55 -6.85 28.75
C GLY A 179 -4.89 -6.12 28.67
N LYS A 180 -4.86 -4.99 27.97
CA LYS A 180 -6.02 -4.17 27.68
C LYS A 180 -5.99 -3.71 26.23
N CYS A 181 -7.17 -3.64 25.60
CA CYS A 181 -7.34 -3.10 24.27
C CYS A 181 -8.36 -1.97 24.30
N TYR A 182 -8.00 -0.85 23.66
CA TYR A 182 -8.87 0.30 23.45
C TYR A 182 -9.27 0.48 21.99
N SER A 183 -8.66 -0.28 21.08
CA SER A 183 -8.90 -0.21 19.65
C SER A 183 -8.82 -1.58 19.00
N THR A 184 -9.54 -1.73 17.90
CA THR A 184 -9.48 -2.90 17.03
C THR A 184 -9.06 -2.46 15.63
N GLY A 185 -8.14 -3.21 15.02
CA GLY A 185 -7.82 -3.08 13.61
C GLY A 185 -8.67 -4.02 12.78
N GLU A 186 -9.10 -3.59 11.60
CA GLU A 186 -9.73 -4.43 10.59
C GLU A 186 -8.89 -4.38 9.31
N LEU A 187 -8.64 -5.54 8.70
CA LEU A 187 -8.07 -5.59 7.37
C LEU A 187 -9.14 -5.30 6.32
N CYS A 188 -8.85 -4.34 5.45
CA CYS A 188 -9.53 -4.19 4.18
C CYS A 188 -9.10 -5.31 3.23
N SER A 189 -9.90 -5.58 2.19
CA SER A 189 -9.54 -6.54 1.16
C SER A 189 -8.20 -6.21 0.51
N ALA A 190 -7.47 -7.25 0.09
CA ALA A 190 -6.21 -7.10 -0.61
C ALA A 190 -6.34 -6.13 -1.78
N VAL A 191 -5.38 -5.20 -1.90
CA VAL A 191 -5.41 -4.18 -2.94
C VAL A 191 -5.03 -4.79 -4.28
N ASP A 192 -5.82 -4.58 -5.33
CA ASP A 192 -5.49 -5.05 -6.69
C ASP A 192 -4.62 -4.07 -7.50
N VAL A 193 -4.36 -2.91 -6.91
CA VAL A 193 -3.63 -1.76 -7.48
C VAL A 193 -2.28 -1.62 -6.79
N LEU A 194 -1.24 -1.41 -7.57
CA LEU A 194 0.11 -1.10 -7.11
C LEU A 194 0.25 0.42 -6.97
N ASN A 195 0.55 0.91 -5.77
CA ASN A 195 0.90 2.31 -5.56
C ASN A 195 2.38 2.54 -5.90
N VAL A 196 2.66 2.87 -7.17
CA VAL A 196 4.02 3.01 -7.70
C VAL A 196 4.60 4.41 -7.60
N GLY A 197 3.85 5.41 -7.12
CA GLY A 197 4.28 6.82 -7.15
C GLY A 197 5.57 7.05 -6.37
N ARG A 198 5.56 6.74 -5.07
CA ARG A 198 6.76 6.86 -4.20
C ARG A 198 7.92 6.00 -4.72
N LEU A 199 7.64 4.81 -5.27
CA LEU A 199 8.66 3.95 -5.87
C LEU A 199 9.34 4.63 -7.07
N LYS A 200 8.56 5.19 -8.00
CA LYS A 200 9.08 5.91 -9.17
C LYS A 200 9.86 7.15 -8.75
N GLU A 201 9.37 7.92 -7.78
CA GLU A 201 10.08 9.09 -7.24
C GLU A 201 11.46 8.70 -6.72
N MET A 202 11.53 7.72 -5.81
CA MET A 202 12.80 7.20 -5.29
C MET A 202 13.72 6.77 -6.44
N LEU A 203 13.25 5.94 -7.35
CA LEU A 203 14.10 5.42 -8.43
C LEU A 203 14.60 6.52 -9.38
N ARG A 204 13.77 7.53 -9.67
CA ARG A 204 14.13 8.68 -10.53
C ARG A 204 15.19 9.58 -9.88
N GLU A 205 15.19 9.72 -8.55
CA GLU A 205 16.27 10.43 -7.84
C GLU A 205 17.63 9.76 -8.05
N GLN A 206 17.64 8.45 -8.27
CA GLN A 206 18.82 7.65 -8.53
C GLN A 206 18.85 7.18 -9.99
N GLU A 207 18.63 8.08 -10.94
CA GLU A 207 18.83 7.81 -12.36
C GLU A 207 20.30 7.57 -12.73
N LEU A 208 20.55 6.53 -13.52
CA LEU A 208 21.78 6.32 -14.27
C LEU A 208 21.73 7.20 -15.53
N ARG A 209 22.62 8.20 -15.57
CA ARG A 209 22.75 9.12 -16.70
C ARG A 209 23.87 8.65 -17.63
N TRP A 210 23.83 9.07 -18.89
CA TRP A 210 24.85 8.69 -19.89
C TRP A 210 26.28 9.05 -19.46
N ASP A 211 26.43 10.15 -18.74
CA ASP A 211 27.69 10.70 -18.22
C ASP A 211 28.07 10.13 -16.84
N TRP A 212 27.56 8.95 -16.46
CA TRP A 212 27.80 8.40 -15.11
C TRP A 212 29.28 8.13 -14.84
N LYS A 213 30.05 7.68 -15.85
CA LYS A 213 31.51 7.47 -15.74
C LYS A 213 32.29 8.75 -15.43
N ASP A 214 31.74 9.93 -15.71
CA ASP A 214 32.39 11.21 -15.38
C ASP A 214 32.26 11.56 -13.88
N LYS A 215 31.35 10.87 -13.16
CA LYS A 215 31.00 11.14 -11.76
C LYS A 215 31.31 9.98 -10.82
N GLU A 216 31.27 8.77 -11.34
CA GLU A 216 31.39 7.52 -10.60
C GLU A 216 32.44 6.66 -11.32
N GLU A 217 33.59 6.43 -10.67
CA GLU A 217 34.76 5.80 -11.31
C GLU A 217 34.57 4.28 -11.54
N GLU A 218 33.82 3.61 -10.65
CA GLU A 218 33.64 2.14 -10.65
C GLU A 218 32.16 1.76 -10.49
N GLU A 219 31.73 0.66 -11.12
CA GLU A 219 30.35 0.16 -11.02
C GLU A 219 29.99 -0.27 -9.59
N GLU A 220 30.95 -0.78 -8.83
CA GLU A 220 30.78 -1.19 -7.44
C GLU A 220 30.36 -0.02 -6.53
N LEU A 221 30.81 1.19 -6.88
CA LEU A 221 30.54 2.43 -6.16
C LEU A 221 29.22 3.08 -6.57
N LEU A 222 28.53 2.53 -7.58
CA LEU A 222 27.27 3.08 -8.06
C LEU A 222 26.28 3.23 -6.90
N LYS A 223 25.76 4.44 -6.76
CA LYS A 223 24.66 4.72 -5.81
C LYS A 223 23.38 4.02 -6.24
N GLY A 224 22.34 4.11 -5.42
CA GLY A 224 21.03 3.50 -5.69
C GLY A 224 20.44 2.80 -4.49
N TYR A 225 19.22 2.31 -4.65
CA TYR A 225 18.45 1.69 -3.58
C TYR A 225 18.56 0.17 -3.60
N ARG A 226 18.71 -0.47 -2.43
CA ARG A 226 18.51 -1.90 -2.28
C ARG A 226 17.01 -2.20 -2.18
N MET A 227 16.65 -3.48 -2.33
CA MET A 227 15.26 -3.93 -2.16
C MET A 227 14.66 -3.50 -0.81
N ASN A 228 15.42 -3.66 0.28
CA ASN A 228 14.95 -3.29 1.62
C ASN A 228 14.78 -1.77 1.75
N ASP A 229 15.72 -0.97 1.22
CA ASP A 229 15.62 0.49 1.23
C ASP A 229 14.31 0.97 0.57
N MET A 230 13.90 0.33 -0.54
CA MET A 230 12.60 0.63 -1.17
C MET A 230 11.43 0.18 -0.30
N LEU A 231 11.45 -1.07 0.18
CA LEU A 231 10.39 -1.67 1.00
C LEU A 231 10.13 -0.92 2.31
N ASP A 232 11.13 -0.26 2.87
CA ASP A 232 10.99 0.54 4.09
C ASP A 232 10.18 1.83 3.85
N SER A 233 10.14 2.30 2.61
CA SER A 233 9.38 3.49 2.21
C SER A 233 8.06 3.17 1.51
N VAL A 234 7.96 2.10 0.72
CA VAL A 234 6.75 1.82 -0.08
C VAL A 234 5.73 0.93 0.63
N GLN A 235 4.45 1.17 0.38
CA GLN A 235 3.33 0.42 0.96
C GLN A 235 2.93 -0.78 0.10
N MET A 236 3.85 -1.72 -0.10
CA MET A 236 3.58 -2.94 -0.86
C MET A 236 4.40 -4.13 -0.36
N SER A 237 3.91 -5.34 -0.64
CA SER A 237 4.59 -6.59 -0.38
C SER A 237 5.81 -6.78 -1.28
N VAL A 238 6.64 -7.76 -0.94
CA VAL A 238 7.84 -8.09 -1.72
C VAL A 238 7.49 -8.55 -3.13
N GLY A 239 6.46 -9.37 -3.29
CA GLY A 239 5.98 -9.84 -4.59
C GLY A 239 5.42 -8.69 -5.45
N GLU A 240 4.67 -7.79 -4.84
CA GLU A 240 4.13 -6.60 -5.51
C GLU A 240 5.24 -5.64 -5.96
N LEU A 241 6.25 -5.40 -5.11
CA LEU A 241 7.40 -4.59 -5.49
C LEU A 241 8.14 -5.21 -6.67
N LYS A 242 8.42 -6.52 -6.63
CA LYS A 242 9.04 -7.22 -7.78
C LYS A 242 8.22 -7.06 -9.05
N THR A 243 6.89 -7.09 -8.94
CA THR A 243 5.98 -6.93 -10.08
C THR A 243 6.05 -5.50 -10.62
N ALA A 244 5.97 -4.48 -9.76
CA ALA A 244 6.09 -3.08 -10.14
C ALA A 244 7.42 -2.76 -10.83
N LEU A 245 8.51 -3.38 -10.37
CA LEU A 245 9.85 -3.18 -10.94
C LEU A 245 10.00 -3.72 -12.37
N VAL A 246 9.18 -4.70 -12.81
CA VAL A 246 9.28 -5.31 -14.15
C VAL A 246 8.90 -4.33 -15.26
N ASP A 247 7.89 -3.49 -15.04
CA ASP A 247 7.41 -2.54 -16.06
C ASP A 247 8.22 -1.22 -16.07
N LEU A 248 9.23 -1.07 -15.19
CA LEU A 248 10.09 0.13 -15.13
C LEU A 248 11.44 -0.10 -15.85
N PRO A 249 12.04 0.95 -16.46
CA PRO A 249 13.35 0.85 -17.09
C PRO A 249 14.47 0.89 -16.04
N ILE A 250 14.56 -0.16 -15.22
CA ILE A 250 15.52 -0.24 -14.11
C ILE A 250 16.50 -1.38 -14.28
N VAL A 251 17.66 -1.24 -13.65
CA VAL A 251 18.72 -2.24 -13.65
C VAL A 251 19.20 -2.49 -12.23
N LYS A 252 19.39 -3.76 -11.88
CA LYS A 252 19.97 -4.18 -10.60
C LYS A 252 21.44 -4.54 -10.78
N PHE A 253 22.33 -3.73 -10.22
CA PHE A 253 23.77 -3.95 -10.30
C PHE A 253 24.25 -5.06 -9.36
N PRO A 254 25.46 -5.63 -9.58
CA PRO A 254 26.03 -6.69 -8.74
C PRO A 254 26.15 -6.33 -7.26
N ASN A 255 26.33 -5.04 -6.94
CA ASN A 255 26.34 -4.52 -5.57
C ASN A 255 24.95 -4.58 -4.87
N GLY A 256 23.92 -5.03 -5.58
CA GLY A 256 22.56 -5.21 -5.09
C GLY A 256 21.68 -3.96 -5.17
N ARG A 257 22.17 -2.86 -5.76
CA ARG A 257 21.44 -1.60 -5.89
C ARG A 257 20.73 -1.49 -7.23
N TYR A 258 19.55 -0.90 -7.19
CA TYR A 258 18.71 -0.60 -8.35
C TYR A 258 18.95 0.84 -8.80
N ARG A 259 19.01 1.02 -10.12
CA ARG A 259 19.17 2.31 -10.79
C ARG A 259 18.15 2.42 -11.91
N TYR A 260 17.58 3.61 -12.07
CA TYR A 260 16.64 3.90 -13.14
C TYR A 260 17.40 4.37 -14.39
N LEU A 261 17.11 3.82 -15.56
CA LEU A 261 17.75 4.25 -16.81
C LEU A 261 17.04 5.50 -17.33
N SER A 262 17.75 6.63 -17.31
CA SER A 262 17.16 7.88 -17.82
C SER A 262 16.79 7.76 -19.30
N HIS A 263 15.80 8.54 -19.75
CA HIS A 263 15.42 8.60 -21.16
C HIS A 263 16.60 8.93 -22.06
N LYS A 264 17.47 9.86 -21.63
CA LYS A 264 18.70 10.20 -22.35
C LYS A 264 19.64 9.00 -22.47
N PHE A 265 19.90 8.28 -21.36
CA PHE A 265 20.75 7.08 -21.41
C PHE A 265 20.21 6.06 -22.42
N ARG A 266 18.91 5.75 -22.33
CA ARG A 266 18.24 4.83 -23.26
C ARG A 266 18.38 5.31 -24.71
N GLY A 267 18.15 6.59 -24.98
CA GLY A 267 18.26 7.16 -26.32
C GLY A 267 19.65 7.02 -26.94
N GLU A 268 20.71 7.36 -26.19
CA GLU A 268 22.10 7.23 -26.66
C GLU A 268 22.45 5.75 -26.93
N MET A 269 22.11 4.85 -26.01
CA MET A 269 22.35 3.41 -26.17
C MET A 269 21.61 2.83 -27.38
N LEU A 270 20.32 3.15 -27.53
CA LEU A 270 19.50 2.68 -28.65
C LEU A 270 20.02 3.21 -29.98
N GLY A 271 20.48 4.47 -30.02
CA GLY A 271 21.10 5.06 -31.21
C GLY A 271 22.36 4.31 -31.65
N LEU A 272 23.19 3.88 -30.69
CA LEU A 272 24.34 3.02 -30.99
C LEU A 272 23.91 1.64 -31.49
N ILE A 273 22.95 1.00 -30.81
CA ILE A 273 22.44 -0.32 -31.26
C ILE A 273 21.87 -0.25 -32.67
N ALA A 274 21.12 0.82 -33.00
CA ALA A 274 20.59 1.00 -34.35
C ALA A 274 21.70 1.13 -35.41
N GLN A 275 22.78 1.87 -35.11
CA GLN A 275 23.94 1.96 -36.00
C GLN A 275 24.61 0.59 -36.22
N LEU A 276 24.71 -0.24 -35.16
CA LEU A 276 25.28 -1.58 -35.28
C LEU A 276 24.42 -2.51 -36.14
N LEU A 277 23.09 -2.40 -36.06
CA LEU A 277 22.17 -3.20 -36.87
C LEU A 277 22.28 -2.91 -38.38
N ASP A 278 22.61 -1.67 -38.72
CA ASP A 278 22.84 -1.22 -40.11
C ASP A 278 24.21 -1.63 -40.66
N GLU A 279 25.16 -1.99 -39.79
CA GLU A 279 26.52 -2.27 -40.20
C GLU A 279 26.70 -3.73 -40.65
N ASP A 280 26.83 -3.90 -41.96
CA ASP A 280 26.88 -5.24 -42.55
C ASP A 280 28.09 -6.09 -42.13
N SER A 281 29.15 -5.45 -41.64
CA SER A 281 30.37 -6.10 -41.19
C SER A 281 30.21 -6.82 -39.84
N ILE A 282 29.14 -6.55 -39.08
CA ILE A 282 28.89 -7.09 -37.74
C ILE A 282 27.82 -8.19 -37.81
N GLU A 283 28.25 -9.44 -37.95
CA GLU A 283 27.33 -10.59 -38.04
C GLU A 283 26.65 -10.93 -36.70
N ASP A 284 27.25 -10.54 -35.57
CA ASP A 284 26.76 -10.88 -34.22
C ASP A 284 25.67 -9.93 -33.68
N VAL A 285 25.29 -8.92 -34.46
CA VAL A 285 24.27 -7.93 -34.10
C VAL A 285 23.32 -7.75 -35.30
N ARG A 286 22.33 -8.63 -35.39
CA ARG A 286 21.22 -8.56 -36.36
C ARG A 286 19.89 -8.72 -35.63
N PHE A 287 18.78 -8.34 -36.27
CA PHE A 287 17.44 -8.51 -35.69
C PHE A 287 17.15 -9.97 -35.36
N GLU A 288 17.55 -10.89 -36.23
CA GLU A 288 17.33 -12.34 -36.06
C GLU A 288 18.31 -12.97 -35.07
N SER A 289 19.43 -12.31 -34.81
CA SER A 289 20.48 -12.86 -33.96
C SER A 289 21.35 -11.75 -33.35
N ILE A 290 21.13 -11.48 -32.08
CA ILE A 290 21.93 -10.57 -31.27
C ILE A 290 22.51 -11.32 -30.06
N SER A 291 23.76 -11.04 -29.72
CA SER A 291 24.45 -11.64 -28.58
C SER A 291 25.00 -10.59 -27.63
N PHE A 292 25.15 -10.97 -26.36
CA PHE A 292 25.80 -10.13 -25.36
C PHE A 292 27.22 -9.74 -25.80
N SER A 293 28.02 -10.70 -26.27
CA SER A 293 29.38 -10.46 -26.74
C SER A 293 29.45 -9.53 -27.94
N GLY A 294 28.51 -9.68 -28.89
CA GLY A 294 28.43 -8.81 -30.07
C GLY A 294 28.16 -7.36 -29.70
N LEU A 295 27.18 -7.14 -28.83
CA LEU A 295 26.88 -5.81 -28.30
C LEU A 295 28.05 -5.25 -27.47
N ARG A 296 28.60 -6.05 -26.56
CA ARG A 296 29.66 -5.57 -25.67
C ARG A 296 30.93 -5.18 -26.42
N ALA A 297 31.28 -5.88 -27.49
CA ALA A 297 32.46 -5.59 -28.30
C ALA A 297 32.40 -4.21 -28.99
N HIS A 298 31.19 -3.68 -29.25
CA HIS A 298 31.00 -2.45 -30.02
C HIS A 298 30.40 -1.30 -29.20
N LEU A 299 29.73 -1.59 -28.07
CA LEU A 299 29.22 -0.56 -27.18
C LEU A 299 30.35 0.02 -26.30
N PRO A 300 30.34 1.34 -26.03
CA PRO A 300 31.33 1.98 -25.18
C PRO A 300 31.20 1.49 -23.74
N GLU A 301 32.26 1.63 -22.95
CA GLU A 301 32.23 1.24 -21.54
C GLU A 301 31.20 2.01 -20.70
N ASN A 302 30.72 3.17 -21.18
CA ASN A 302 29.61 3.89 -20.55
C ASN A 302 28.29 3.10 -20.58
N VAL A 303 28.21 1.99 -21.32
CA VAL A 303 27.11 1.03 -21.24
C VAL A 303 27.56 -0.17 -20.41
N PRO A 304 27.16 -0.27 -19.13
CA PRO A 304 27.49 -1.41 -18.28
C PRO A 304 26.99 -2.73 -18.84
N ASP A 305 27.70 -3.81 -18.56
CA ASP A 305 27.32 -5.18 -18.90
C ASP A 305 25.91 -5.51 -18.38
N THR A 306 25.59 -5.06 -17.16
CA THR A 306 24.26 -5.26 -16.56
C THR A 306 23.15 -4.58 -17.37
N VAL A 307 23.44 -3.44 -18.03
CA VAL A 307 22.46 -2.73 -18.86
C VAL A 307 22.28 -3.43 -20.21
N ILE A 308 23.36 -3.96 -20.81
CA ILE A 308 23.28 -4.79 -22.03
C ILE A 308 22.42 -6.03 -21.73
N GLN A 309 22.66 -6.69 -20.59
CA GLN A 309 21.90 -7.86 -20.17
C GLN A 309 20.42 -7.51 -19.94
N TRP A 310 20.13 -6.38 -19.30
CA TRP A 310 18.76 -5.88 -19.15
C TRP A 310 18.09 -5.65 -20.50
N PHE A 311 18.77 -5.03 -21.47
CA PHE A 311 18.22 -4.80 -22.81
C PHE A 311 17.86 -6.13 -23.49
N LEU A 312 18.78 -7.09 -23.49
CA LEU A 312 18.54 -8.42 -24.08
C LEU A 312 17.39 -9.15 -23.40
N GLN A 313 17.31 -9.12 -22.06
CA GLN A 313 16.28 -9.83 -21.31
C GLN A 313 14.88 -9.22 -21.44
N THR A 314 14.79 -7.91 -21.67
CA THR A 314 13.51 -7.19 -21.62
C THR A 314 13.00 -6.75 -22.98
N ARG A 315 13.88 -6.66 -24.00
CA ARG A 315 13.53 -6.22 -25.36
C ARG A 315 13.72 -7.31 -26.41
N CYS A 316 14.42 -8.39 -26.09
CA CYS A 316 14.70 -9.47 -27.02
C CYS A 316 14.08 -10.79 -26.54
N GLU A 317 13.90 -11.73 -27.46
CA GLU A 317 13.39 -13.07 -27.22
C GLU A 317 14.54 -14.07 -27.30
N LYS A 318 14.70 -14.94 -26.30
CA LYS A 318 15.80 -15.91 -26.29
C LYS A 318 15.56 -17.00 -27.34
N ILE A 319 16.56 -17.29 -28.17
CA ILE A 319 16.46 -18.32 -29.22
C ILE A 319 16.70 -19.69 -28.59
N ALA A 320 15.73 -20.60 -28.70
CA ALA A 320 15.75 -21.90 -28.02
C ALA A 320 16.77 -22.90 -28.60
N ASP A 321 17.11 -22.80 -29.90
CA ASP A 321 17.82 -23.83 -30.66
C ASP A 321 19.30 -23.51 -30.97
N GLY A 322 19.87 -22.47 -30.34
CA GLY A 322 21.28 -22.06 -30.52
C GLY A 322 22.00 -21.88 -29.18
N SER A 323 23.33 -21.72 -29.21
CA SER A 323 24.17 -21.40 -28.04
C SER A 323 23.46 -20.49 -27.03
N ASP A 324 23.63 -20.76 -25.73
CA ASP A 324 22.82 -20.26 -24.60
C ASP A 324 22.68 -18.71 -24.45
N ASP A 325 23.31 -17.93 -25.36
CA ASP A 325 23.48 -16.47 -25.32
C ASP A 325 23.02 -15.72 -26.59
N ARG A 326 22.19 -16.32 -27.46
CA ARG A 326 21.63 -15.62 -28.64
C ARG A 326 20.15 -15.28 -28.47
N TYR A 327 19.80 -14.09 -28.95
CA TYR A 327 18.47 -13.51 -28.85
C TYR A 327 18.00 -13.00 -30.21
N GLN A 328 16.69 -12.88 -30.38
CA GLN A 328 16.05 -12.20 -31.48
C GLN A 328 15.51 -10.87 -30.96
N LEU A 329 15.78 -9.76 -31.66
CA LEU A 329 15.23 -8.45 -31.34
C LEU A 329 13.99 -8.19 -32.23
N PRO A 330 12.77 -8.19 -31.68
CA PRO A 330 11.60 -7.76 -32.45
C PRO A 330 11.71 -6.28 -32.83
N GLU A 331 11.55 -5.97 -34.12
CA GLU A 331 11.55 -4.59 -34.64
C GLU A 331 10.58 -3.69 -33.87
N THR A 332 9.42 -4.23 -33.49
CA THR A 332 8.37 -3.52 -32.76
C THR A 332 8.87 -2.98 -31.42
N ASN A 333 9.73 -3.71 -30.70
CA ASN A 333 10.27 -3.27 -29.41
C ASN A 333 11.23 -2.08 -29.60
N LEU A 334 12.07 -2.13 -30.63
CA LEU A 334 12.99 -1.04 -30.96
C LEU A 334 12.23 0.22 -31.38
N ILE A 335 11.21 0.08 -32.23
CA ILE A 335 10.36 1.20 -32.66
C ILE A 335 9.66 1.84 -31.46
N ARG A 336 9.13 1.03 -30.55
CA ARG A 336 8.46 1.47 -29.32
C ARG A 336 9.41 2.24 -28.40
N ASP A 337 10.61 1.73 -28.16
CA ASP A 337 11.59 2.41 -27.30
C ASP A 337 12.05 3.75 -27.90
N PHE A 338 12.29 3.82 -29.23
CA PHE A 338 12.60 5.10 -29.88
C PHE A 338 11.43 6.08 -29.86
N ALA A 339 10.19 5.61 -29.99
CA ALA A 339 9.00 6.46 -29.87
C ALA A 339 8.92 7.11 -28.48
N VAL A 340 9.18 6.34 -27.41
CA VAL A 340 9.26 6.87 -26.03
C VAL A 340 10.32 7.96 -25.93
N VAL A 341 11.55 7.70 -26.40
CA VAL A 341 12.65 8.67 -26.32
C VAL A 341 12.35 9.96 -27.10
N LEU A 342 11.78 9.86 -28.29
CA LEU A 342 11.46 11.03 -29.13
C LEU A 342 10.29 11.87 -28.58
N LEU A 343 9.29 11.21 -27.98
CA LEU A 343 8.05 11.87 -27.58
C LEU A 343 8.07 12.34 -26.13
N HIS A 344 8.85 11.72 -25.24
CA HIS A 344 8.90 12.03 -23.81
C HIS A 344 9.11 13.54 -23.54
N GLU A 345 10.12 14.17 -24.15
CA GLU A 345 10.40 15.60 -23.88
C GLU A 345 9.49 16.55 -24.67
N VAL A 346 9.02 16.12 -25.84
CA VAL A 346 8.26 16.98 -26.77
C VAL A 346 6.76 16.98 -26.44
N GLY A 347 6.26 15.90 -25.84
CA GLY A 347 4.86 15.69 -25.47
C GLY A 347 3.95 15.40 -26.68
N SER A 348 3.95 16.25 -27.70
CA SER A 348 3.19 16.02 -28.93
C SER A 348 3.81 16.70 -30.15
N MET A 349 3.62 16.11 -31.33
CA MET A 349 4.10 16.73 -32.57
C MET A 349 3.31 16.25 -33.80
N PRO A 350 3.40 16.95 -34.95
CA PRO A 350 2.80 16.49 -36.20
C PRO A 350 3.31 15.10 -36.58
N LEU A 351 2.41 14.17 -36.88
CA LEU A 351 2.75 12.76 -37.18
C LEU A 351 3.78 12.65 -38.29
N ARG A 352 3.65 13.47 -39.35
CA ARG A 352 4.61 13.50 -40.46
C ARG A 352 6.04 13.81 -39.99
N ARG A 353 6.21 14.81 -39.13
CA ARG A 353 7.51 15.20 -38.59
C ARG A 353 8.06 14.09 -37.70
N PHE A 354 7.21 13.48 -36.87
CA PHE A 354 7.58 12.33 -36.07
C PHE A 354 8.09 11.18 -36.93
N SER A 355 7.33 10.76 -37.95
CA SER A 355 7.74 9.70 -38.88
C SER A 355 9.05 10.02 -39.60
N GLU A 356 9.26 11.28 -40.02
CA GLU A 356 10.52 11.72 -40.62
C GLU A 356 11.71 11.66 -39.65
N LEU A 357 11.51 11.89 -38.35
CA LEU A 357 12.56 11.75 -37.33
C LEU A 357 12.81 10.29 -36.99
N LEU A 358 11.76 9.51 -36.76
CA LEU A 358 11.83 8.10 -36.42
C LEU A 358 12.51 7.29 -37.53
N ASN A 359 12.13 7.50 -38.80
CA ASN A 359 12.75 6.81 -39.94
C ASN A 359 14.22 7.18 -40.18
N LYS A 360 14.72 8.28 -39.58
CA LYS A 360 16.15 8.65 -39.67
C LYS A 360 17.02 7.92 -38.64
N ILE A 361 16.43 7.46 -37.55
CA ILE A 361 17.15 6.83 -36.44
C ILE A 361 16.93 5.32 -36.38
N LEU A 362 15.88 4.81 -37.03
CA LEU A 362 15.64 3.38 -37.15
C LEU A 362 16.61 2.75 -38.15
N PRO A 363 16.99 1.47 -37.92
CA PRO A 363 17.75 0.68 -38.89
C PRO A 363 17.04 0.58 -40.25
N ILE A 364 17.84 0.47 -41.31
CA ILE A 364 17.41 0.35 -42.69
C ILE A 364 16.52 -0.89 -42.86
N GLY A 365 15.39 -0.72 -43.54
CA GLY A 365 14.45 -1.80 -43.81
C GLY A 365 13.38 -2.02 -42.74
N THR A 366 13.48 -1.36 -41.58
CA THR A 366 12.47 -1.41 -40.53
C THR A 366 11.12 -0.89 -41.02
N ASN A 367 10.04 -1.62 -40.76
CA ASN A 367 8.69 -1.20 -41.15
C ASN A 367 7.89 -0.69 -39.96
N VAL A 368 7.38 0.55 -40.06
CA VAL A 368 6.64 1.21 -38.99
C VAL A 368 5.14 1.16 -39.29
N ASP A 369 4.41 0.38 -38.49
CA ASP A 369 2.95 0.44 -38.41
C ASP A 369 2.51 1.37 -37.27
N ASN A 370 1.41 2.10 -37.45
CA ASN A 370 0.88 3.00 -36.43
C ASN A 370 0.34 2.22 -35.21
N ALA A 371 -0.07 0.96 -35.40
CA ALA A 371 -0.55 0.13 -34.30
C ALA A 371 0.52 -0.11 -33.22
N VAL A 372 1.81 -0.03 -33.57
CA VAL A 372 2.90 -0.26 -32.60
C VAL A 372 2.96 0.80 -31.52
N PHE A 373 2.34 1.97 -31.71
CA PHE A 373 2.35 3.06 -30.75
C PHE A 373 1.28 2.94 -29.66
N GLU A 374 0.36 1.98 -29.77
CA GLU A 374 -0.68 1.77 -28.75
C GLU A 374 -0.06 1.49 -27.37
N GLY A 375 -0.52 2.23 -26.35
CA GLY A 375 0.04 2.19 -25.00
C GLY A 375 1.35 2.97 -24.83
N ILE A 376 1.77 3.75 -25.82
CA ILE A 376 2.88 4.72 -25.72
C ILE A 376 2.42 6.11 -26.15
N ALA A 377 1.63 6.16 -27.21
CA ALA A 377 1.12 7.39 -27.79
C ALA A 377 -0.23 7.16 -28.48
N ASP A 378 -1.00 8.23 -28.61
CA ASP A 378 -2.23 8.24 -29.39
C ASP A 378 -2.07 9.13 -30.63
N ILE A 379 -2.67 8.69 -31.74
CA ILE A 379 -2.70 9.44 -32.99
C ILE A 379 -4.10 9.97 -33.19
N SER A 380 -4.22 11.30 -33.22
CA SER A 380 -5.49 12.01 -33.37
C SER A 380 -5.50 12.92 -34.61
N ASP A 381 -6.70 13.17 -35.13
CA ASP A 381 -6.90 14.11 -36.24
C ASP A 381 -6.99 15.55 -35.71
N ALA A 382 -6.25 16.46 -36.32
CA ALA A 382 -6.33 17.89 -36.08
C ALA A 382 -6.59 18.66 -37.40
N SER A 383 -6.94 19.95 -37.29
CA SER A 383 -7.28 20.79 -38.45
C SER A 383 -6.16 20.93 -39.49
N PHE A 384 -4.91 20.71 -39.09
CA PHE A 384 -3.71 20.78 -39.94
C PHE A 384 -3.07 19.41 -40.21
N GLY A 385 -3.78 18.32 -39.93
CA GLY A 385 -3.31 16.95 -40.15
C GLY A 385 -3.26 16.14 -38.85
N LYS A 386 -2.63 14.96 -38.92
CA LYS A 386 -2.53 14.06 -37.76
C LYS A 386 -1.45 14.51 -36.79
N ILE A 387 -1.73 14.39 -35.50
CA ILE A 387 -0.81 14.64 -34.40
C ILE A 387 -0.60 13.33 -33.66
N ILE A 388 0.64 13.08 -33.24
CA ILE A 388 0.97 12.01 -32.29
C ILE A 388 1.26 12.65 -30.93
N THR A 389 0.63 12.13 -29.88
CA THR A 389 0.75 12.63 -28.50
C THR A 389 1.22 11.52 -27.59
N TYR A 390 2.26 11.80 -26.81
CA TYR A 390 2.80 10.91 -25.81
C TYR A 390 1.79 10.63 -24.70
N LEU A 391 1.60 9.35 -24.38
CA LEU A 391 0.75 8.85 -23.31
C LEU A 391 1.42 7.64 -22.64
N GLY A 392 2.74 7.67 -22.46
CA GLY A 392 3.49 6.55 -21.88
C GLY A 392 3.12 6.28 -20.42
N PRO A 393 2.84 5.02 -20.01
CA PRO A 393 2.53 4.66 -18.61
C PRO A 393 3.63 5.08 -17.60
N GLU A 394 4.87 5.18 -18.08
CA GLU A 394 6.02 5.64 -17.31
C GLU A 394 5.75 7.02 -16.66
N ASP A 395 5.14 7.94 -17.42
CA ASP A 395 4.99 9.36 -17.06
C ASP A 395 3.54 9.82 -16.87
N LEU A 396 2.58 8.91 -17.05
CA LEU A 396 1.20 9.14 -16.67
C LEU A 396 1.07 9.25 -15.12
N PRO A 397 0.03 9.94 -14.61
CA PRO A 397 -0.22 10.05 -13.17
C PRO A 397 -0.21 8.69 -12.48
N ASP A 398 0.32 8.60 -11.26
CA ASP A 398 0.56 7.32 -10.59
C ASP A 398 -0.69 6.73 -9.94
N THR A 399 -1.69 7.56 -9.62
CA THR A 399 -2.98 7.06 -9.13
C THR A 399 -3.90 6.72 -10.29
N VAL A 400 -4.61 5.59 -10.17
CA VAL A 400 -5.57 5.15 -11.21
C VAL A 400 -6.61 6.22 -11.52
N LYS A 401 -7.12 6.89 -10.48
CA LYS A 401 -8.15 7.91 -10.63
C LYS A 401 -7.65 9.12 -11.41
N GLU A 402 -6.50 9.66 -11.05
CA GLU A 402 -5.91 10.81 -11.76
C GLU A 402 -5.53 10.43 -13.20
N ARG A 403 -5.01 9.22 -13.40
CA ARG A 403 -4.68 8.72 -14.73
C ARG A 403 -5.92 8.58 -15.62
N MET A 404 -7.03 8.05 -15.09
CA MET A 404 -8.31 8.01 -15.81
C MET A 404 -8.81 9.40 -16.17
N LEU A 405 -8.79 10.33 -15.21
CA LEU A 405 -9.21 11.71 -15.44
C LEU A 405 -8.37 12.37 -16.54
N HIS A 406 -7.05 12.18 -16.50
CA HIS A 406 -6.13 12.67 -17.52
C HIS A 406 -6.44 12.11 -18.91
N LEU A 407 -6.66 10.79 -19.02
CA LEU A 407 -6.99 10.15 -20.30
C LEU A 407 -8.36 10.57 -20.85
N PHE A 408 -9.36 10.76 -19.99
CA PHE A 408 -10.70 11.23 -20.41
C PHE A 408 -10.72 12.72 -20.78
N GLU A 409 -9.85 13.53 -20.16
CA GLU A 409 -9.63 14.92 -20.55
C GLU A 409 -8.96 15.01 -21.92
N TYR A 410 -7.95 14.16 -22.17
CA TYR A 410 -7.28 14.08 -23.46
C TYR A 410 -8.23 13.59 -24.58
N ARG A 411 -8.94 12.49 -24.34
CA ARG A 411 -9.89 11.89 -25.29
C ARG A 411 -11.17 11.50 -24.58
N ARG A 412 -12.29 12.01 -25.07
CA ARG A 412 -13.60 11.85 -24.43
C ARG A 412 -14.14 10.41 -24.44
N LEU A 413 -13.79 9.59 -25.43
CA LEU A 413 -14.36 8.26 -25.61
C LEU A 413 -13.26 7.24 -25.84
N TRP A 414 -13.26 6.19 -25.02
CA TRP A 414 -12.30 5.09 -25.07
C TRP A 414 -13.01 3.73 -25.03
N THR A 415 -12.51 2.75 -25.77
CA THR A 415 -12.88 1.35 -25.56
C THR A 415 -12.09 0.76 -24.38
N MET A 416 -12.55 -0.37 -23.83
CA MET A 416 -11.81 -1.08 -22.78
C MET A 416 -10.42 -1.51 -23.24
N GLU A 417 -10.32 -2.02 -24.48
CA GLU A 417 -9.04 -2.47 -25.05
C GLU A 417 -8.05 -1.32 -25.15
N GLN A 418 -8.50 -0.13 -25.59
CA GLN A 418 -7.63 1.03 -25.71
C GLN A 418 -7.15 1.56 -24.35
N LEU A 419 -7.93 1.40 -23.27
CA LEU A 419 -7.52 1.85 -21.94
C LEU A 419 -6.45 0.94 -21.32
N ARG A 420 -6.58 -0.39 -21.47
CA ARG A 420 -5.75 -1.38 -20.76
C ARG A 420 -4.24 -1.14 -20.83
N PRO A 421 -3.63 -0.83 -21.99
CA PRO A 421 -2.20 -0.60 -22.08
C PRO A 421 -1.69 0.50 -21.15
N TYR A 422 -2.52 1.51 -20.85
CA TYR A 422 -2.16 2.65 -20.01
C TYR A 422 -2.22 2.37 -18.51
N PHE A 423 -2.63 1.17 -18.08
CA PHE A 423 -2.76 0.80 -16.66
C PHE A 423 -2.07 -0.51 -16.29
N LYS A 424 -1.29 -1.09 -17.20
CA LYS A 424 -0.62 -2.38 -17.00
C LYS A 424 0.38 -2.33 -15.82
N ASP A 425 1.05 -1.19 -15.64
CA ASP A 425 2.03 -0.93 -14.57
C ASP A 425 1.41 -0.76 -13.18
N VAL A 426 0.11 -0.46 -13.10
CA VAL A 426 -0.58 -0.18 -11.82
C VAL A 426 -1.59 -1.26 -11.41
N TYR A 427 -2.02 -2.14 -12.31
CA TYR A 427 -2.94 -3.24 -11.95
C TYR A 427 -2.25 -4.59 -12.00
N LYS A 428 -2.49 -5.40 -10.96
CA LYS A 428 -1.97 -6.78 -10.88
C LYS A 428 -2.53 -7.72 -11.95
N SER A 429 -3.73 -7.44 -12.45
CA SER A 429 -4.37 -8.26 -13.46
C SER A 429 -5.34 -7.48 -14.34
N LYS A 430 -5.50 -7.95 -15.57
CA LYS A 430 -6.51 -7.46 -16.52
C LYS A 430 -7.92 -7.48 -15.92
N MET A 431 -8.28 -8.54 -15.21
CA MET A 431 -9.61 -8.70 -14.62
C MET A 431 -9.88 -7.67 -13.53
N ALA A 432 -8.88 -7.37 -12.69
CA ALA A 432 -9.02 -6.35 -11.67
C ALA A 432 -9.21 -4.95 -12.26
N PHE A 433 -8.45 -4.63 -13.33
CA PHE A 433 -8.62 -3.40 -14.08
C PHE A 433 -10.03 -3.28 -14.69
N ASP A 434 -10.47 -4.31 -15.42
CA ASP A 434 -11.80 -4.33 -16.05
C ASP A 434 -12.92 -4.13 -15.03
N LYS A 435 -12.83 -4.82 -13.87
CA LYS A 435 -13.77 -4.66 -12.75
C LYS A 435 -13.80 -3.23 -12.25
N TYR A 436 -12.63 -2.60 -12.08
CA TYR A 436 -12.56 -1.20 -11.66
C TYR A 436 -13.25 -0.27 -12.65
N VAL A 437 -12.97 -0.41 -13.95
CA VAL A 437 -13.56 0.44 -15.00
C VAL A 437 -15.09 0.32 -15.00
N VAL A 438 -15.64 -0.90 -14.94
CA VAL A 438 -17.10 -1.11 -14.95
C VAL A 438 -17.78 -0.50 -13.72
N LEU A 439 -17.15 -0.58 -12.55
CA LEU A 439 -17.70 -0.06 -11.30
C LEU A 439 -17.59 1.47 -11.19
N ASN A 440 -16.51 2.05 -11.70
CA ASN A 440 -16.13 3.43 -11.42
C ASN A 440 -16.22 4.38 -12.61
N CYS A 441 -16.40 3.89 -13.84
CA CYS A 441 -16.47 4.75 -15.03
C CYS A 441 -17.90 4.96 -15.53
N GLU A 442 -18.13 6.13 -16.12
CA GLU A 442 -19.29 6.42 -16.96
C GLU A 442 -19.07 5.87 -18.36
N TYR A 443 -20.15 5.43 -19.01
CA TYR A 443 -20.08 4.87 -20.37
C TYR A 443 -21.25 5.34 -21.24
N SER A 444 -21.04 5.24 -22.54
CA SER A 444 -22.01 5.47 -23.60
C SER A 444 -21.93 4.32 -24.61
N LEU A 445 -22.99 4.12 -25.39
CA LEU A 445 -22.99 3.15 -26.48
C LEU A 445 -22.70 3.87 -27.79
N SER A 446 -21.79 3.31 -28.58
CA SER A 446 -21.55 3.76 -29.95
C SER A 446 -22.72 3.41 -30.87
N GLU A 447 -22.70 3.93 -32.10
CA GLU A 447 -23.67 3.55 -33.15
C GLU A 447 -23.60 2.05 -33.51
N THR A 448 -22.45 1.40 -33.26
CA THR A 448 -22.22 -0.04 -33.43
C THR A 448 -22.54 -0.85 -32.18
N ASN A 449 -23.16 -0.25 -31.17
CA ASN A 449 -23.50 -0.86 -29.89
C ASN A 449 -22.28 -1.33 -29.05
N GLU A 450 -21.12 -0.68 -29.27
CA GLU A 450 -19.91 -0.87 -28.48
C GLU A 450 -19.90 0.04 -27.25
N LEU A 451 -19.40 -0.47 -26.13
CA LEU A 451 -19.26 0.30 -24.89
C LEU A 451 -18.05 1.23 -24.96
N LEU A 452 -18.32 2.54 -24.85
CA LEU A 452 -17.31 3.60 -24.83
C LEU A 452 -17.33 4.32 -23.48
N TYR A 453 -16.20 4.31 -22.78
CA TYR A 453 -16.02 4.96 -21.49
C TYR A 453 -15.64 6.43 -21.64
N CYS A 454 -16.18 7.30 -20.78
CA CYS A 454 -16.09 8.74 -20.97
C CYS A 454 -15.88 9.60 -19.72
N GLY A 455 -15.73 8.99 -18.54
CA GLY A 455 -15.57 9.71 -17.29
C GLY A 455 -15.42 8.79 -16.09
N VAL A 456 -15.02 9.37 -14.96
CA VAL A 456 -14.97 8.70 -13.65
C VAL A 456 -16.14 9.21 -12.80
N ARG A 457 -16.82 8.30 -12.08
CA ARG A 457 -17.98 8.60 -11.22
C ARG A 457 -17.62 9.33 -9.92
#